data_AF-A0A409YDD4-F1
#
_entry.id   AF-A0A409YDD4-F1
#
_cell.length_a   1.000
_cell.length_b   1.000
_cell.length_c   1.000
_cell.angle_alpha   90.00
_cell.angle_beta   90.00
_cell.angle_gamma   90.00
#
_symmetry.space_group_name_H-M   'P 1'
#
loop_
_entity.id
_entity.type
_entity.pdbx_description
1 polymer ?
#
loop_
_entity_poly.entity_id
_entity_poly.type
_entity_poly.pdbx_seq_one_letter_code
_entity_poly.pdbx_strand_id
1 'polypeptide(L)'
;MSSSQLPLPKLKDELLVHPIMTSLGSLALSSFISYTIYGVFDWRPVTICVASDIITIGLDHYNDQAPCLTHAKKSDNIETVKVFERAKALLTFSSALLLAALSFCPPTTWLITGLFVTPALLWDTTLFHWSNPIVKEKSKKKDQDKKHGFVIKRIPGMKAIFIGIIRGCGTFAVVQSILSRSGTMTGAQNFPGRWSIQEIVFWSTINRACHAVMADVRDFEEDWKLQVPTIPVLLKSVFRTQVLLTLIHLLTMFTFISNPYIIFASVYSIFLVWMLNEKSQRSLYRFSFHSQTITAILYGAIKLFNRLHQSF
;
A
#
# COMPACT_ATOMS: atom_id res chain seq x y z
N MET A 1 6.95 32.96 -6.21
CA MET A 1 6.03 32.32 -7.18
C MET A 1 5.46 31.06 -6.53
N SER A 2 4.16 31.06 -6.20
CA SER A 2 3.48 30.02 -5.43
C SER A 2 3.09 28.82 -6.31
N SER A 3 3.84 27.72 -6.24
CA SER A 3 3.66 26.54 -7.09
C SER A 3 2.91 25.38 -6.42
N SER A 4 1.85 25.61 -5.65
CA SER A 4 1.23 24.48 -4.92
C SER A 4 -0.29 24.56 -4.77
N GLN A 5 -1.01 24.90 -5.84
CA GLN A 5 -2.42 24.52 -5.92
C GLN A 5 -2.57 23.42 -6.96
N LEU A 6 -2.88 22.21 -6.49
CA LEU A 6 -3.32 21.17 -7.39
C LEU A 6 -4.64 21.60 -8.06
N PRO A 7 -4.77 21.43 -9.38
CA PRO A 7 -6.06 21.55 -10.04
C PRO A 7 -7.12 20.69 -9.34
N LEU A 8 -8.35 21.18 -9.23
CA LEU A 8 -9.43 20.51 -8.51
C LEU A 8 -9.60 19.01 -8.87
N PRO A 9 -9.52 18.58 -10.14
CA PRO A 9 -9.58 17.16 -10.48
C PRO A 9 -8.44 16.33 -9.89
N LYS A 10 -7.21 16.88 -9.87
CA LYS A 10 -6.06 16.22 -9.26
C LYS A 10 -6.20 16.15 -7.75
N LEU A 11 -6.69 17.21 -7.11
CA LEU A 11 -6.94 17.20 -5.67
C LEU A 11 -8.00 16.15 -5.27
N LYS A 12 -9.09 16.03 -6.04
CA LYS A 12 -10.10 14.98 -5.84
C LYS A 12 -9.51 13.58 -6.02
N ASP A 13 -8.66 13.39 -7.02
CA ASP A 13 -7.97 12.12 -7.24
C ASP A 13 -7.08 11.78 -6.03
N GLU A 14 -6.21 12.69 -5.60
CA GLU A 14 -5.27 12.47 -4.49
C GLU A 14 -5.96 12.23 -3.14
N LEU A 15 -7.00 13.01 -2.81
CA LEU A 15 -7.61 12.95 -1.47
C LEU A 15 -8.75 11.95 -1.31
N LEU A 16 -9.40 11.54 -2.41
CA LEU A 16 -10.58 10.69 -2.36
C LEU A 16 -10.36 9.40 -3.15
N VAL A 17 -10.01 9.51 -4.43
CA VAL A 17 -9.96 8.34 -5.32
C VAL A 17 -8.76 7.46 -5.02
N HIS A 18 -7.59 8.05 -4.80
CA HIS A 18 -6.35 7.32 -4.60
C HIS A 18 -6.39 6.42 -3.35
N PRO A 19 -6.78 6.89 -2.15
CA PRO A 19 -6.90 6.03 -0.97
C PRO A 19 -7.89 4.88 -1.18
N ILE A 20 -9.05 5.15 -1.81
CA ILE A 20 -10.07 4.13 -2.10
C ILE A 20 -9.51 3.08 -3.07
N MET A 21 -8.94 3.51 -4.19
CA MET A 21 -8.44 2.62 -5.22
C MET A 21 -7.31 1.73 -4.70
N THR A 22 -6.40 2.26 -3.89
CA THR A 22 -5.34 1.44 -3.29
C THR A 22 -5.88 0.44 -2.27
N SER A 23 -6.90 0.82 -1.48
CA SER A 23 -7.52 -0.06 -0.48
C SER A 23 -8.22 -1.29 -1.09
N LEU A 24 -8.67 -1.22 -2.35
CA LEU A 24 -9.24 -2.36 -3.09
C LEU A 24 -8.25 -3.51 -3.26
N GLY A 25 -6.94 -3.22 -3.34
CA GLY A 25 -5.93 -4.25 -3.32
C GLY A 25 -5.94 -5.03 -2.00
N SER A 26 -6.14 -4.32 -0.88
CA SER A 26 -6.21 -4.91 0.46
C SER A 26 -7.53 -5.64 0.71
N LEU A 27 -8.63 -5.16 0.12
CA LEU A 27 -9.89 -5.90 0.03
C LEU A 27 -9.66 -7.25 -0.67
N ALA A 28 -9.05 -7.23 -1.85
CA ALA A 28 -8.80 -8.43 -2.63
C ALA A 28 -7.88 -9.41 -1.90
N LEU A 29 -6.76 -8.93 -1.35
CA LEU A 29 -5.79 -9.78 -0.66
C LEU A 29 -6.36 -10.39 0.63
N SER A 30 -6.99 -9.59 1.50
CA SER A 30 -7.57 -10.10 2.75
C SER A 30 -8.71 -11.10 2.50
N SER A 31 -9.56 -10.85 1.50
CA SER A 31 -10.62 -11.78 1.08
C SER A 31 -10.01 -13.08 0.51
N PHE A 32 -8.98 -12.93 -0.34
CA PHE A 32 -8.27 -14.05 -0.95
C PHE A 32 -7.61 -14.94 0.08
N ILE A 33 -6.93 -14.37 1.08
CA ILE A 33 -6.29 -15.13 2.17
C ILE A 33 -7.34 -15.83 3.02
N SER A 34 -8.41 -15.12 3.42
CA SER A 34 -9.49 -15.69 4.22
C SER A 34 -10.08 -16.93 3.54
N TYR A 35 -10.39 -16.82 2.25
CA TYR A 35 -10.97 -17.93 1.50
C TYR A 35 -9.97 -19.05 1.20
N THR A 36 -8.77 -18.71 0.74
CA THR A 36 -7.81 -19.70 0.23
C THR A 36 -7.17 -20.52 1.35
N ILE A 37 -6.89 -19.90 2.51
CA ILE A 37 -6.26 -20.57 3.65
C ILE A 37 -7.29 -21.13 4.62
N TYR A 38 -8.34 -20.37 4.93
CA TYR A 38 -9.31 -20.73 5.97
C TYR A 38 -10.65 -21.22 5.43
N GLY A 39 -10.85 -21.22 4.11
CA GLY A 39 -12.07 -21.72 3.47
C GLY A 39 -13.31 -20.85 3.70
N VAL A 40 -13.16 -19.67 4.31
CA VAL A 40 -14.27 -18.81 4.73
C VAL A 40 -14.03 -17.36 4.33
N PHE A 41 -15.09 -16.64 4.02
CA PHE A 41 -15.04 -15.19 3.96
C PHE A 41 -15.40 -14.63 5.35
N ASP A 42 -14.58 -13.72 5.86
CA ASP A 42 -14.85 -13.01 7.11
C ASP A 42 -14.66 -11.51 6.88
N TRP A 43 -15.69 -10.74 7.21
CA TRP A 43 -15.71 -9.29 6.98
C TRP A 43 -14.72 -8.56 7.89
N ARG A 44 -14.40 -9.09 9.08
CA ARG A 44 -13.58 -8.42 10.09
C ARG A 44 -12.15 -8.12 9.61
N PRO A 45 -11.34 -9.11 9.16
CA PRO A 45 -10.01 -8.81 8.63
C PRO A 45 -10.06 -7.93 7.38
N VAL A 46 -11.09 -8.09 6.53
CA VAL A 46 -11.26 -7.29 5.31
C VAL A 46 -11.48 -5.82 5.67
N THR A 47 -12.41 -5.54 6.58
CA THR A 47 -12.70 -4.18 7.06
C THR A 47 -11.48 -3.57 7.73
N ILE A 48 -10.76 -4.32 8.57
CA ILE A 48 -9.53 -3.83 9.22
C ILE A 48 -8.49 -3.41 8.18
N CYS A 49 -8.18 -4.26 7.20
CA CYS A 49 -7.17 -3.98 6.19
C CYS A 49 -7.57 -2.82 5.27
N VAL A 50 -8.82 -2.79 4.80
CA VAL A 50 -9.33 -1.72 3.93
C VAL A 50 -9.37 -0.38 4.65
N ALA A 51 -9.95 -0.33 5.85
CA ALA A 51 -10.03 0.90 6.63
C ALA A 51 -8.64 1.43 7.00
N SER A 52 -7.72 0.54 7.37
CA SER A 52 -6.34 0.90 7.70
C SER A 52 -5.61 1.54 6.51
N ASP A 53 -5.75 0.98 5.31
CA ASP A 53 -5.15 1.57 4.10
C ASP A 53 -5.76 2.94 3.76
N ILE A 54 -7.08 3.09 3.86
CA ILE A 54 -7.75 4.39 3.62
C ILE A 54 -7.25 5.43 4.62
N ILE A 55 -7.15 5.08 5.90
CA ILE A 55 -6.69 6.00 6.96
C ILE A 55 -5.23 6.37 6.73
N THR A 56 -4.35 5.40 6.53
CA THR A 56 -2.90 5.65 6.45
C THR A 56 -2.53 6.42 5.19
N ILE A 57 -3.01 6.02 4.01
CA ILE A 57 -2.78 6.73 2.76
C ILE A 57 -3.52 8.06 2.76
N GLY A 58 -4.80 8.04 3.13
CA GLY A 58 -5.63 9.24 3.08
C GLY A 58 -5.13 10.32 4.02
N LEU A 59 -4.64 9.98 5.21
CA LEU A 59 -4.08 10.94 6.16
C LEU A 59 -2.73 11.50 5.67
N ASP A 60 -1.85 10.67 5.10
CA ASP A 60 -0.58 11.10 4.50
C ASP A 60 -0.85 12.15 3.39
N HIS A 61 -1.72 11.81 2.43
CA HIS A 61 -2.08 12.73 1.34
C HIS A 61 -2.86 13.96 1.83
N TYR A 62 -3.73 13.81 2.85
CA TYR A 62 -4.45 14.94 3.44
C TYR A 62 -3.48 15.95 4.07
N ASN A 63 -2.47 15.46 4.78
CA ASN A 63 -1.46 16.30 5.44
C ASN A 63 -0.53 16.97 4.42
N ASP A 64 -0.10 16.24 3.38
CA ASP A 64 0.72 16.79 2.29
C ASP A 64 0.01 17.95 1.58
N GLN A 65 -1.32 17.91 1.49
CA GLN A 65 -2.14 18.94 0.85
C GLN A 65 -2.68 20.01 1.82
N ALA A 66 -2.31 19.99 3.10
CA ALA A 66 -2.74 21.00 4.09
C ALA A 66 -2.46 22.47 3.68
N PRO A 67 -1.37 22.81 2.96
CA PRO A 67 -1.16 24.14 2.42
C PRO A 67 -2.26 24.57 1.41
N CYS A 68 -2.75 23.64 0.58
CA CYS A 68 -3.84 23.88 -0.37
C CYS A 68 -5.13 24.26 0.37
N LEU A 69 -5.46 23.57 1.47
CA LEU A 69 -6.62 23.90 2.31
C LEU A 69 -6.50 25.29 2.93
N THR A 70 -5.32 25.61 3.45
CA THR A 70 -5.05 26.92 4.07
C THR A 70 -5.25 28.05 3.07
N HIS A 71 -4.76 27.88 1.84
CA HIS A 71 -4.99 28.86 0.79
C HIS A 71 -6.46 28.92 0.37
N ALA A 72 -7.12 27.78 0.18
CA ALA A 72 -8.51 27.74 -0.26
C ALA A 72 -9.46 28.48 0.70
N LYS A 73 -9.21 28.36 2.01
CA LYS A 73 -9.95 29.12 3.04
C LYS A 73 -9.69 30.63 2.98
N LYS A 74 -8.48 31.05 2.62
CA LYS A 74 -8.13 32.48 2.48
C LYS A 74 -8.68 33.10 1.21
N SER A 75 -8.88 32.30 0.17
CA SER A 75 -9.35 32.74 -1.13
C SER A 75 -10.81 32.37 -1.41
N ASP A 76 -11.57 32.01 -0.37
CA ASP A 76 -12.98 31.56 -0.44
C ASP A 76 -13.28 30.54 -1.56
N ASN A 77 -12.33 29.63 -1.81
CA ASN A 77 -12.50 28.57 -2.80
C ASN A 77 -13.30 27.40 -2.19
N ILE A 78 -14.63 27.57 -2.19
CA ILE A 78 -15.60 26.65 -1.60
C ILE A 78 -15.43 25.22 -2.14
N GLU A 79 -15.20 25.07 -3.45
CA GLU A 79 -15.08 23.76 -4.08
C GLU A 79 -13.87 22.97 -3.58
N THR A 80 -12.75 23.65 -3.36
CA THR A 80 -11.56 23.03 -2.76
C THR A 80 -11.82 22.63 -1.31
N VAL A 81 -12.44 23.50 -0.51
CA VAL A 81 -12.80 23.21 0.88
C VAL A 81 -13.70 21.98 0.98
N LYS A 82 -14.74 21.87 0.13
CA LYS A 82 -15.63 20.70 0.08
C LYS A 82 -14.88 19.39 -0.18
N VAL A 83 -13.81 19.40 -0.98
CA VAL A 83 -12.99 18.18 -1.21
C VAL A 83 -12.31 17.74 0.08
N PHE A 84 -11.73 18.68 0.84
CA PHE A 84 -11.13 18.39 2.14
C PHE A 84 -12.17 17.92 3.17
N GLU A 85 -13.37 18.50 3.19
CA GLU A 85 -14.45 18.05 4.06
C GLU A 85 -14.86 16.61 3.76
N ARG A 86 -15.00 16.26 2.47
CA ARG A 86 -15.29 14.88 2.05
C ARG A 86 -14.15 13.93 2.42
N ALA A 87 -12.90 14.34 2.26
CA ALA A 87 -11.74 13.53 2.63
C ALA A 87 -11.70 13.28 4.14
N LYS A 88 -11.98 14.31 4.95
CA LYS A 88 -12.12 14.19 6.40
C LYS A 88 -13.27 13.26 6.79
N ALA A 89 -14.42 13.36 6.12
CA ALA A 89 -15.55 12.47 6.35
C ALA A 89 -15.20 11.01 6.03
N LEU A 90 -14.53 10.76 4.89
CA LEU A 90 -14.03 9.43 4.52
C LEU A 90 -13.10 8.86 5.60
N LEU A 91 -12.09 9.64 6.03
CA LEU A 91 -11.15 9.24 7.09
C LEU A 91 -11.87 8.92 8.40
N THR A 92 -12.82 9.77 8.81
CA THR A 92 -13.60 9.60 10.04
C THR A 92 -14.45 8.33 9.99
N PHE A 93 -15.14 8.10 8.87
CA PHE A 93 -15.95 6.91 8.66
C PHE A 93 -15.10 5.64 8.65
N SER A 94 -13.94 5.67 7.97
CA SER A 94 -12.99 4.55 7.99
C SER A 94 -12.44 4.28 9.39
N SER A 95 -12.16 5.31 10.19
CA SER A 95 -11.76 5.13 11.60
C SER A 95 -12.87 4.49 12.43
N ALA A 96 -14.12 4.91 12.25
CA ALA A 96 -15.26 4.29 12.94
C ALA A 96 -15.44 2.82 12.54
N LEU A 97 -15.31 2.49 11.25
CA LEU A 97 -15.36 1.11 10.75
C LEU A 97 -14.22 0.26 11.30
N LEU A 98 -13.00 0.81 11.39
CA LEU A 98 -11.85 0.11 11.97
C LEU A 98 -12.10 -0.22 13.44
N LEU A 99 -12.55 0.75 14.24
CA LEU A 99 -12.87 0.54 15.66
C LEU A 99 -14.00 -0.46 15.84
N ALA A 100 -15.05 -0.37 15.02
CA ALA A 100 -16.13 -1.34 15.02
C ALA A 100 -15.60 -2.75 14.72
N ALA A 101 -14.85 -2.95 13.64
CA ALA A 101 -14.30 -4.26 13.28
C ALA A 101 -13.38 -4.83 14.39
N LEU A 102 -12.51 -3.99 14.96
CA LEU A 102 -11.64 -4.37 16.07
C LEU A 102 -12.41 -4.77 17.33
N SER A 103 -13.55 -4.13 17.63
CA SER A 103 -14.40 -4.51 18.77
C SER A 103 -14.98 -5.93 18.66
N PHE A 104 -15.09 -6.47 17.44
CA PHE A 104 -15.50 -7.86 17.18
C PHE A 104 -14.30 -8.83 17.01
N CYS A 105 -13.09 -8.39 17.37
CA CYS A 105 -11.87 -9.17 17.23
C CYS A 105 -11.18 -9.43 18.59
N PRO A 106 -10.37 -10.51 18.69
CA PRO A 106 -9.54 -10.74 19.87
C PRO A 106 -8.55 -9.59 20.14
N PRO A 107 -8.15 -9.34 21.40
CA PRO A 107 -7.15 -8.30 21.73
C PRO A 107 -5.81 -8.45 20.99
N THR A 108 -5.41 -9.68 20.63
CA THR A 108 -4.22 -9.93 19.82
C THR A 108 -4.31 -9.27 18.43
N THR A 109 -5.50 -9.19 17.84
CA THR A 109 -5.73 -8.51 16.57
C THR A 109 -5.49 -7.01 16.71
N TRP A 110 -5.88 -6.39 17.83
CA TRP A 110 -5.60 -4.98 18.10
C TRP A 110 -4.10 -4.69 18.10
N LEU A 111 -3.33 -5.52 18.80
CA LEU A 111 -1.87 -5.38 18.86
C LEU A 111 -1.25 -5.53 17.47
N ILE A 112 -1.65 -6.56 16.70
CA ILE A 112 -1.15 -6.80 15.35
C ILE A 112 -1.50 -5.62 14.42
N THR A 113 -2.75 -5.16 14.44
CA THR A 113 -3.16 -3.99 13.66
C THR A 113 -2.36 -2.75 14.04
N GLY A 114 -2.17 -2.48 15.33
CA GLY A 114 -1.34 -1.37 15.80
C GLY A 114 0.10 -1.44 15.27
N LEU A 115 0.73 -2.63 15.33
CA LEU A 115 2.11 -2.82 14.85
C LEU A 115 2.29 -2.50 13.36
N PHE A 116 1.27 -2.74 12.53
CA PHE A 116 1.35 -2.48 11.08
C PHE A 116 0.79 -1.11 10.67
N VAL A 117 -0.18 -0.56 11.41
CA VAL A 117 -0.80 0.73 11.11
C VAL A 117 0.02 1.89 11.67
N THR A 118 0.56 1.79 12.88
CA THR A 118 1.29 2.89 13.52
C THR A 118 2.50 3.36 12.71
N PRO A 119 3.38 2.49 12.17
CA PRO A 119 4.48 2.95 11.33
C PRO A 119 4.02 3.72 10.08
N ALA A 120 2.88 3.34 9.49
CA ALA A 120 2.30 4.01 8.34
C ALA A 120 1.62 5.34 8.71
N LEU A 121 1.11 5.50 9.93
CA LEU A 121 0.63 6.80 10.43
C LEU A 121 1.78 7.76 10.75
N LEU A 122 2.91 7.23 11.20
CA LEU A 122 4.10 8.00 11.56
C LEU A 122 5.06 8.19 10.38
N TRP A 123 4.60 7.91 9.16
CA TRP A 123 5.43 7.75 7.97
C TRP A 123 6.30 8.97 7.64
N ASP A 124 5.75 10.18 7.77
CA ASP A 124 6.47 11.46 7.63
C ASP A 124 6.70 12.20 8.96
N THR A 125 6.45 11.53 10.10
CA THR A 125 6.67 12.15 11.40
C THR A 125 8.14 12.04 11.78
N THR A 126 8.74 13.14 12.23
CA THR A 126 10.09 13.10 12.80
C THR A 126 10.02 12.45 14.17
N LEU A 127 10.56 11.23 14.29
CA LEU A 127 10.49 10.44 15.53
C LEU A 127 11.58 10.80 16.53
N PHE A 128 12.78 11.09 16.02
CA PHE A 128 13.94 11.45 16.84
C PHE A 128 14.70 12.58 16.18
N HIS A 129 15.08 13.60 16.94
CA HIS A 129 16.02 14.61 16.50
C HIS A 129 17.41 14.18 16.95
N TRP A 130 18.34 14.01 16.01
CA TRP A 130 19.74 13.83 16.38
C TRP A 130 20.31 15.19 16.74
N SER A 131 20.46 15.46 18.03
CA SER A 131 21.11 16.69 18.51
C SER A 131 22.61 16.59 18.26
N ASN A 132 23.11 17.14 17.16
CA ASN A 132 24.53 17.43 17.04
C ASN A 132 24.89 18.62 17.96
N PRO A 133 26.07 18.63 18.59
CA PRO A 133 26.51 19.75 19.41
C PRO A 133 26.57 21.02 18.57
N ILE A 134 26.11 22.11 19.16
CA ILE A 134 25.85 23.41 18.57
C ILE A 134 27.10 23.96 17.88
N VAL A 135 27.20 23.83 16.55
CA VAL A 135 28.06 24.71 15.74
C VAL A 135 27.21 25.90 15.32
N LYS A 136 27.49 27.05 15.92
CA LYS A 136 26.84 28.34 15.64
C LYS A 136 27.23 28.84 14.25
N GLU A 137 26.47 28.50 13.22
CA GLU A 137 26.42 29.31 11.99
C GLU A 137 25.01 29.86 11.77
N LYS A 138 24.86 31.15 12.06
CA LYS A 138 23.64 31.94 11.89
C LYS A 138 23.50 32.38 10.42
N SER A 139 23.16 31.48 9.50
CA SER A 139 22.56 31.86 8.20
C SER A 139 22.19 30.63 7.36
N LYS A 140 20.98 30.08 7.56
CA LYS A 140 20.18 29.18 6.64
C LYS A 140 19.15 28.32 7.41
N LYS A 141 18.60 28.84 8.49
CA LYS A 141 17.96 28.08 9.59
C LYS A 141 16.50 27.63 9.39
N LYS A 142 15.98 27.52 8.15
CA LYS A 142 14.61 27.00 7.93
C LYS A 142 14.53 25.72 7.09
N ASP A 143 15.50 25.45 6.21
CA ASP A 143 15.54 24.22 5.41
C ASP A 143 16.49 23.16 5.95
N GLN A 144 17.45 23.52 6.81
CA GLN A 144 18.38 22.56 7.42
C GLN A 144 17.81 21.81 8.63
N ASP A 145 16.86 22.40 9.38
CA ASP A 145 16.26 21.73 10.55
C ASP A 145 15.44 20.48 10.17
N LYS A 146 14.98 20.37 8.92
CA LYS A 146 14.32 19.15 8.40
C LYS A 146 15.29 18.01 8.01
N LYS A 147 16.60 18.25 8.00
CA LYS A 147 17.62 17.24 7.59
C LYS A 147 18.14 16.37 8.74
N HIS A 148 17.84 16.69 9.99
CA HIS A 148 18.43 16.00 11.17
C HIS A 148 17.43 15.16 11.98
N GLY A 149 16.24 14.92 11.42
CA GLY A 149 15.20 14.09 12.01
C GLY A 149 15.16 12.67 11.43
N PHE A 150 15.04 11.65 12.27
CA PHE A 150 14.70 10.31 11.82
C PHE A 150 13.25 10.28 11.34
N VAL A 151 13.06 10.03 10.05
CA VAL A 151 11.76 9.90 9.40
C VAL A 151 11.73 8.59 8.63
N ILE A 152 10.72 7.74 8.87
CA ILE A 152 10.64 6.38 8.29
C ILE A 152 10.73 6.43 6.76
N LYS A 153 9.98 7.33 6.12
CA LYS A 153 9.98 7.47 4.66
C LYS A 153 11.31 7.95 4.05
N ARG A 154 12.25 8.43 4.86
CA ARG A 154 13.58 8.92 4.44
C ARG A 154 14.70 7.91 4.66
N ILE A 155 14.40 6.70 5.15
CA ILE A 155 15.41 5.64 5.24
C ILE A 155 15.71 5.16 3.81
N PRO A 156 16.98 5.22 3.34
CA PRO A 156 17.32 4.94 1.95
C PRO A 156 16.83 3.56 1.47
N GLY A 157 15.98 3.54 0.43
CA GLY A 157 15.48 2.34 -0.22
C GLY A 157 14.46 1.53 0.59
N MET A 158 14.20 1.90 1.85
CA MET A 158 13.36 1.11 2.75
C MET A 158 11.87 1.43 2.63
N LYS A 159 11.49 2.57 2.04
CA LYS A 159 10.10 2.99 1.82
C LYS A 159 9.26 1.86 1.21
N ALA A 160 9.69 1.33 0.07
CA ALA A 160 8.98 0.26 -0.63
C ALA A 160 8.98 -1.07 0.14
N ILE A 161 10.07 -1.38 0.84
CA ILE A 161 10.21 -2.61 1.64
C ILE A 161 9.23 -2.59 2.82
N PHE A 162 9.15 -1.48 3.56
CA PHE A 162 8.20 -1.34 4.66
C PHE A 162 6.75 -1.40 4.17
N ILE A 163 6.42 -0.76 3.04
CA ILE A 163 5.08 -0.90 2.43
C ILE A 163 4.79 -2.37 2.10
N GLY A 164 5.76 -3.09 1.54
CA GLY A 164 5.65 -4.52 1.26
C GLY A 164 5.35 -5.34 2.51
N ILE A 165 6.11 -5.12 3.60
CA ILE A 165 5.93 -5.83 4.87
C ILE A 165 4.57 -5.49 5.50
N ILE A 166 4.23 -4.20 5.59
CA ILE A 166 2.98 -3.73 6.20
C ILE A 166 1.77 -4.29 5.45
N ARG A 167 1.76 -4.25 4.11
CA ARG A 167 0.60 -4.68 3.31
C ARG A 167 0.59 -6.16 2.96
N GLY A 168 1.75 -6.80 2.81
CA GLY A 168 1.85 -8.24 2.57
C GLY A 168 1.72 -9.03 3.87
N CYS A 169 2.79 -9.06 4.66
CA CYS A 169 2.82 -9.75 5.96
C CYS A 169 1.73 -9.25 6.91
N GLY A 170 1.51 -7.93 7.00
CA GLY A 170 0.51 -7.39 7.92
C GLY A 170 -0.92 -7.80 7.59
N THR A 171 -1.30 -7.85 6.32
CA THR A 171 -2.62 -8.38 5.90
C THR A 171 -2.77 -9.84 6.32
N PHE A 172 -1.76 -10.67 6.06
CA PHE A 172 -1.79 -12.07 6.47
C PHE A 172 -1.90 -12.21 7.99
N ALA A 173 -1.10 -11.46 8.76
CA ALA A 173 -1.11 -11.51 10.22
C ALA A 173 -2.47 -11.11 10.81
N VAL A 174 -3.13 -10.07 10.26
CA VAL A 174 -4.48 -9.67 10.67
C VAL A 174 -5.46 -10.80 10.41
N VAL A 175 -5.49 -11.36 9.19
CA VAL A 175 -6.38 -12.48 8.84
C VAL A 175 -6.14 -13.68 9.76
N GLN A 176 -4.88 -14.07 9.94
CA GLN A 176 -4.48 -15.19 10.79
C GLN A 176 -4.91 -14.97 12.24
N SER A 177 -4.75 -13.77 12.78
CA SER A 177 -5.11 -13.47 14.18
C SER A 177 -6.59 -13.69 14.50
N ILE A 178 -7.46 -13.56 13.49
CA ILE A 178 -8.91 -13.71 13.62
C ILE A 178 -9.32 -15.15 13.30
N LEU A 179 -8.84 -15.70 12.18
CA LEU A 179 -9.36 -16.96 11.63
C LEU A 179 -8.63 -18.22 12.11
N SER A 180 -7.39 -18.12 12.61
CA SER A 180 -6.66 -19.30 13.12
C SER A 180 -7.34 -19.95 14.32
N ARG A 181 -8.14 -19.19 15.08
CA ARG A 181 -8.84 -19.68 16.29
C ARG A 181 -10.16 -20.37 15.98
N SER A 182 -10.69 -20.23 14.77
CA SER A 182 -11.99 -20.80 14.39
C SER A 182 -11.95 -22.31 14.15
N GLY A 183 -10.81 -22.99 14.33
CA GLY A 183 -10.64 -24.43 14.12
C GLY A 183 -10.72 -24.89 12.65
N THR A 184 -11.06 -23.98 11.72
CA THR A 184 -11.24 -24.24 10.30
C THR A 184 -9.96 -23.99 9.49
N MET A 185 -8.82 -24.57 9.89
CA MET A 185 -7.69 -24.77 8.95
C MET A 185 -7.98 -25.93 7.98
N THR A 186 -9.26 -26.15 7.65
CA THR A 186 -9.74 -27.21 6.76
C THR A 186 -9.49 -26.90 5.30
N GLY A 187 -9.17 -25.65 4.93
CA GLY A 187 -8.74 -25.29 3.57
C GLY A 187 -7.44 -25.98 3.13
N ALA A 188 -6.58 -26.35 4.08
CA ALA A 188 -5.35 -27.10 3.81
C ALA A 188 -5.55 -28.63 3.79
N GLN A 189 -6.62 -29.16 4.41
CA GLN A 189 -6.82 -30.61 4.56
C GLN A 189 -8.00 -31.18 3.74
N ASN A 190 -9.05 -30.42 3.44
CA ASN A 190 -10.23 -30.91 2.72
C ASN A 190 -10.38 -30.37 1.29
N PHE A 191 -9.52 -29.42 0.89
CA PHE A 191 -9.45 -28.91 -0.47
C PHE A 191 -7.99 -28.88 -0.89
N PRO A 192 -7.62 -29.33 -2.10
CA PRO A 192 -6.26 -29.15 -2.60
C PRO A 192 -6.02 -27.66 -2.84
N GLY A 193 -5.63 -26.94 -1.79
CA GLY A 193 -5.20 -25.56 -1.83
C GLY A 193 -3.80 -25.51 -2.41
N ARG A 194 -3.67 -25.09 -3.67
CA ARG A 194 -2.36 -24.84 -4.34
C ARG A 194 -1.54 -23.71 -3.70
N TRP A 195 -1.99 -23.15 -2.59
CA TRP A 195 -1.34 -22.03 -1.92
C TRP A 195 -0.96 -22.42 -0.50
N SER A 196 0.33 -22.52 -0.25
CA SER A 196 0.90 -22.57 1.08
C SER A 196 0.90 -21.18 1.72
N ILE A 197 0.97 -21.15 3.05
CA ILE A 197 1.14 -19.91 3.82
C ILE A 197 2.40 -19.16 3.37
N GLN A 198 3.50 -19.89 3.14
CA GLN A 198 4.76 -19.31 2.71
C GLN A 198 4.62 -18.62 1.36
N GLU A 199 4.01 -19.29 0.38
CA GLU A 199 3.74 -18.71 -0.94
C GLU A 199 2.93 -17.41 -0.83
N ILE A 200 1.82 -17.41 -0.09
CA ILE A 200 1.00 -16.20 0.08
C ILE A 200 1.80 -15.07 0.71
N VAL A 201 2.50 -15.33 1.82
CA VAL A 201 3.21 -14.27 2.56
C VAL A 201 4.36 -13.71 1.72
N PHE A 202 5.23 -14.56 1.17
CA PHE A 202 6.37 -14.11 0.39
C PHE A 202 5.95 -13.43 -0.90
N TRP A 203 5.09 -14.06 -1.71
CA TRP A 203 4.63 -13.45 -2.95
C TRP A 203 3.92 -12.13 -2.69
N SER A 204 2.98 -12.08 -1.74
CA SER A 204 2.22 -10.85 -1.51
C SER A 204 3.10 -9.69 -1.03
N THR A 205 4.11 -9.98 -0.21
CA THR A 205 5.07 -9.00 0.31
C THR A 205 5.99 -8.48 -0.79
N ILE A 206 6.62 -9.39 -1.57
CA ILE A 206 7.50 -9.03 -2.68
C ILE A 206 6.71 -8.22 -3.71
N ASN A 207 5.52 -8.69 -4.09
CA ASN A 207 4.68 -8.03 -5.07
C ASN A 207 4.30 -6.61 -4.61
N ARG A 208 3.87 -6.44 -3.35
CA ARG A 208 3.55 -5.11 -2.80
C ARG A 208 4.76 -4.19 -2.75
N ALA A 209 5.94 -4.70 -2.40
CA ALA A 209 7.16 -3.93 -2.41
C ALA A 209 7.50 -3.46 -3.84
N CYS A 210 7.48 -4.36 -4.84
CA CYS A 210 7.74 -4.00 -6.23
C CYS A 210 6.75 -2.94 -6.75
N HIS A 211 5.46 -3.06 -6.46
CA HIS A 211 4.47 -2.06 -6.88
C HIS A 211 4.58 -0.74 -6.11
N ALA A 212 5.10 -0.75 -4.89
CA ALA A 212 5.47 0.48 -4.20
C ALA A 212 6.67 1.17 -4.88
N VAL A 213 7.67 0.41 -5.35
CA VAL A 213 8.76 0.96 -6.19
C VAL A 213 8.22 1.53 -7.50
N MET A 214 7.21 0.91 -8.11
CA MET A 214 6.57 1.49 -9.30
C MET A 214 5.88 2.82 -9.00
N ALA A 215 5.32 3.02 -7.81
CA ALA A 215 4.83 4.33 -7.39
C ALA A 215 5.99 5.35 -7.25
N ASP A 216 7.16 4.92 -6.78
CA ASP A 216 8.35 5.78 -6.75
C ASP A 216 8.90 6.08 -8.16
N VAL A 217 8.73 5.16 -9.13
CA VAL A 217 9.07 5.41 -10.55
C VAL A 217 8.16 6.49 -11.14
N ARG A 218 6.85 6.42 -10.85
CA ARG A 218 5.88 7.45 -11.25
C ARG A 218 6.28 8.84 -10.78
N ASP A 219 6.79 8.94 -9.55
CA ASP A 219 7.13 10.20 -8.91
C ASP A 219 8.63 10.55 -8.99
N PHE A 220 9.39 9.86 -9.86
CA PHE A 220 10.85 9.96 -9.95
C PHE A 220 11.36 11.39 -10.12
N GLU A 221 10.76 12.20 -11.00
CA GLU A 221 11.24 13.58 -11.23
C GLU A 221 11.07 14.47 -10.00
N GLU A 222 10.00 14.26 -9.23
CA GLU A 222 9.71 15.01 -8.00
C GLU A 222 10.63 14.54 -6.88
N ASP A 223 10.73 13.23 -6.67
CA ASP A 223 11.62 12.62 -5.68
C ASP A 223 13.09 12.96 -5.94
N TRP A 224 13.50 13.04 -7.21
CA TRP A 224 14.84 13.47 -7.61
C TRP A 224 15.09 14.93 -7.23
N LYS A 225 14.15 15.84 -7.48
CA LYS A 225 14.28 17.26 -7.10
C LYS A 225 14.33 17.44 -5.57
N LEU A 226 13.52 16.66 -4.86
CA LEU A 226 13.43 16.70 -3.40
C LEU A 226 14.49 15.84 -2.68
N GLN A 227 15.29 15.10 -3.44
CA GLN A 227 16.29 14.14 -2.95
C GLN A 227 15.69 13.16 -1.91
N VAL A 228 14.48 12.66 -2.21
CA VAL A 228 13.86 11.59 -1.42
C VAL A 228 14.57 10.28 -1.80
N PRO A 229 15.12 9.53 -0.83
CA PRO A 229 16.01 8.41 -1.13
C PRO A 229 15.23 7.13 -1.46
N THR A 230 14.35 7.20 -2.47
CA THR A 230 13.62 6.05 -3.03
C THR A 230 14.53 5.19 -3.91
N ILE A 231 14.15 3.94 -4.18
CA ILE A 231 14.98 3.02 -4.97
C ILE A 231 15.36 3.60 -6.35
N PRO A 232 14.43 4.21 -7.13
CA PRO A 232 14.79 4.82 -8.41
C PRO A 232 15.80 5.95 -8.29
N VAL A 233 15.69 6.78 -7.24
CA VAL A 233 16.63 7.87 -6.96
C VAL A 233 18.00 7.32 -6.56
N LEU A 234 18.06 6.29 -5.71
CA LEU A 234 19.31 5.65 -5.31
C LEU A 234 20.04 4.99 -6.49
N LEU A 235 19.30 4.37 -7.41
CA LEU A 235 19.84 3.82 -8.65
C LEU A 235 20.15 4.90 -9.71
N LYS A 236 19.67 6.12 -9.49
CA LYS A 236 19.76 7.28 -10.40
C LYS A 236 19.17 7.01 -11.78
N SER A 237 18.21 6.08 -11.88
CA SER A 237 17.71 5.61 -13.17
C SER A 237 16.42 4.81 -13.03
N VAL A 238 15.41 5.20 -13.81
CA VAL A 238 14.19 4.42 -14.00
C VAL A 238 14.50 3.09 -14.69
N PHE A 239 15.32 3.09 -15.74
CA PHE A 239 15.72 1.87 -16.45
C PHE A 239 16.38 0.82 -15.54
N ARG A 240 17.34 1.23 -14.70
CA ARG A 240 17.97 0.30 -13.74
C ARG A 240 16.96 -0.25 -12.74
N THR A 241 15.97 0.55 -12.36
CA THR A 241 14.89 0.11 -11.50
C THR A 241 14.00 -0.92 -12.20
N GLN A 242 13.65 -0.69 -13.47
CA GLN A 242 12.87 -1.67 -14.26
C GLN A 242 13.60 -3.01 -14.40
N VAL A 243 14.90 -2.98 -14.66
CA VAL A 243 15.74 -4.18 -14.69
C VAL A 243 15.72 -4.89 -13.33
N LEU A 244 15.92 -4.17 -12.23
CA LEU A 244 15.89 -4.73 -10.87
C LEU A 244 14.53 -5.40 -10.57
N LEU A 245 13.42 -4.70 -10.83
CA LEU A 245 12.08 -5.24 -10.58
C LEU A 245 11.80 -6.47 -11.45
N THR A 246 12.25 -6.46 -12.71
CA THR A 246 12.14 -7.63 -13.59
C THR A 246 12.88 -8.82 -13.01
N LEU A 247 14.13 -8.64 -12.56
CA LEU A 247 14.93 -9.71 -11.95
C LEU A 247 14.27 -10.26 -10.68
N ILE A 248 13.71 -9.40 -9.82
CA ILE A 248 12.98 -9.83 -8.61
C ILE A 248 11.75 -10.68 -8.97
N HIS A 249 10.97 -10.25 -9.98
CA HIS A 249 9.82 -11.03 -10.43
C HIS A 249 10.21 -12.36 -11.08
N LEU A 250 11.29 -12.39 -11.89
CA LEU A 250 11.82 -13.63 -12.45
C LEU A 250 12.30 -14.59 -11.35
N LEU A 251 13.00 -14.08 -10.33
CA LEU A 251 13.40 -14.88 -9.17
C LEU A 251 12.19 -15.41 -8.40
N THR A 252 11.14 -14.60 -8.25
CA THR A 252 9.87 -15.01 -7.63
C THR A 252 9.21 -16.14 -8.42
N MET A 253 9.17 -16.04 -9.75
CA MET A 253 8.67 -17.10 -10.64
C MET A 253 9.47 -18.39 -10.49
N PHE A 254 10.80 -18.29 -10.48
CA PHE A 254 11.68 -19.44 -10.32
C PHE A 254 11.49 -20.13 -8.96
N THR A 255 11.39 -19.34 -7.89
CA THR A 255 11.20 -19.84 -6.52
C THR A 255 9.86 -20.55 -6.35
N PHE A 256 8.81 -20.05 -7.00
CA PHE A 256 7.45 -20.58 -6.89
C PHE A 256 6.94 -21.18 -8.21
N ILE A 257 7.81 -21.88 -8.94
CA ILE A 257 7.54 -22.37 -10.29
C ILE A 257 6.35 -23.35 -10.37
N SER A 258 6.05 -24.04 -9.27
CA SER A 258 4.91 -24.94 -9.18
C SER A 258 3.56 -24.22 -9.04
N ASN A 259 3.57 -22.91 -8.83
CA ASN A 259 2.36 -22.11 -8.62
C ASN A 259 2.04 -21.23 -9.84
N PRO A 260 1.12 -21.66 -10.72
CA PRO A 260 0.83 -20.94 -11.97
C PRO A 260 0.23 -19.56 -11.72
N TYR A 261 -0.39 -19.32 -10.56
CA TYR A 261 -0.95 -18.02 -10.21
C TYR A 261 0.13 -17.00 -9.87
N ILE A 262 1.18 -17.42 -9.17
CA ILE A 262 2.35 -16.58 -8.89
C ILE A 262 3.10 -16.28 -10.19
N ILE A 263 3.24 -17.28 -11.07
CA ILE A 263 3.84 -17.10 -12.40
C ILE A 263 3.06 -16.05 -13.18
N PHE A 264 1.74 -16.23 -13.33
CA PHE A 264 0.89 -15.30 -14.06
C PHE A 264 0.95 -13.88 -13.48
N ALA A 265 0.86 -13.75 -12.15
CA ALA A 265 0.96 -12.46 -11.47
C ALA A 265 2.31 -11.77 -11.71
N SER A 266 3.40 -12.55 -11.72
CA SER A 266 4.75 -12.02 -11.95
C SER A 266 4.95 -11.60 -13.41
N VAL A 267 4.44 -12.38 -14.38
CA VAL A 267 4.45 -11.99 -15.80
C VAL A 267 3.66 -10.70 -16.02
N TYR A 268 2.47 -10.60 -15.43
CA TYR A 268 1.67 -9.37 -15.47
C TYR A 268 2.43 -8.18 -14.86
N SER A 269 3.11 -8.40 -13.73
CA SER A 269 3.90 -7.35 -13.07
C SER A 269 5.10 -6.92 -13.90
N ILE A 270 5.81 -7.85 -14.53
CA ILE A 270 6.91 -7.55 -15.48
C ILE A 270 6.38 -6.73 -16.65
N PHE A 271 5.24 -7.12 -17.24
CA PHE A 271 4.63 -6.35 -18.31
C PHE A 271 4.36 -4.90 -17.88
N LEU A 272 3.79 -4.69 -16.69
CA LEU A 272 3.55 -3.34 -16.15
C LEU A 272 4.85 -2.56 -15.87
N VAL A 273 5.90 -3.22 -15.38
CA VAL A 273 7.22 -2.60 -15.13
C VAL A 273 7.78 -1.96 -16.39
N TRP A 274 7.62 -2.62 -17.54
CA TRP A 274 8.11 -2.11 -18.83
C TRP A 274 7.12 -1.18 -19.53
N MET A 275 5.82 -1.35 -19.30
CA MET A 275 4.79 -0.49 -19.87
C MET A 275 4.72 0.89 -19.20
N LEU A 276 4.98 0.96 -17.89
CA LEU A 276 4.85 2.18 -17.08
C LEU A 276 6.21 2.81 -16.78
N ASN A 277 6.28 4.13 -16.87
CA ASN A 277 7.47 4.94 -16.56
C ASN A 277 7.08 6.31 -15.96
N GLU A 278 8.06 7.16 -15.67
CA GLU A 278 7.88 8.49 -15.07
C GLU A 278 7.04 9.44 -15.94
N LYS A 279 6.92 9.17 -17.25
CA LYS A 279 6.13 9.96 -18.21
C LYS A 279 4.71 9.44 -18.39
N SER A 280 4.40 8.28 -17.83
CA SER A 280 3.10 7.64 -17.97
C SER A 280 2.02 8.37 -17.17
N GLN A 281 0.79 8.38 -17.66
CA GLN A 281 -0.33 8.98 -16.94
C GLN A 281 -0.54 8.29 -15.59
N ARG A 282 -0.75 9.08 -14.51
CA ARG A 282 -0.96 8.54 -13.14
C ARG A 282 -2.12 7.55 -13.05
N SER A 283 -3.16 7.72 -13.87
CA SER A 283 -4.30 6.81 -13.94
C SER A 283 -3.90 5.38 -14.35
N LEU A 284 -2.89 5.21 -15.21
CA LEU A 284 -2.43 3.90 -15.65
C LEU A 284 -1.71 3.14 -14.52
N TYR A 285 -1.12 3.84 -13.55
CA TYR A 285 -0.54 3.20 -12.37
C TYR A 285 -1.59 2.51 -11.48
N ARG A 286 -2.89 2.74 -11.70
CA ARG A 286 -3.95 1.97 -11.01
C ARG A 286 -3.87 0.48 -11.35
N PHE A 287 -3.46 0.11 -12.57
CA PHE A 287 -3.24 -1.30 -12.94
C PHE A 287 -2.14 -1.95 -12.07
N SER A 288 -1.10 -1.19 -11.75
CA SER A 288 -0.01 -1.60 -10.83
C SER A 288 -0.55 -1.89 -9.42
N PHE A 289 -1.48 -1.07 -8.92
CA PHE A 289 -2.08 -1.28 -7.59
C PHE A 289 -3.00 -2.51 -7.50
N HIS A 290 -3.48 -3.02 -8.63
CA HIS A 290 -4.45 -4.11 -8.72
C HIS A 290 -3.85 -5.46 -9.18
N SER A 291 -2.53 -5.62 -9.20
CA SER A 291 -1.91 -6.88 -9.62
C SER A 291 -2.38 -8.09 -8.80
N GLN A 292 -2.55 -7.94 -7.49
CA GLN A 292 -3.09 -9.00 -6.62
C GLN A 292 -4.60 -9.21 -6.81
N THR A 293 -5.34 -8.14 -7.14
CA THR A 293 -6.78 -8.21 -7.40
C THR A 293 -7.05 -9.12 -8.59
N ILE A 294 -6.26 -8.99 -9.66
CA ILE A 294 -6.39 -9.84 -10.85
C ILE A 294 -6.11 -11.30 -10.52
N THR A 295 -5.06 -11.59 -9.73
CA THR A 295 -4.77 -12.96 -9.28
C THR A 295 -5.91 -13.57 -8.47
N ALA A 296 -6.49 -12.79 -7.55
CA ALA A 296 -7.62 -13.23 -6.74
C ALA A 296 -8.87 -13.52 -7.60
N ILE A 297 -9.17 -12.67 -8.58
CA ILE A 297 -10.28 -12.85 -9.52
C ILE A 297 -10.07 -14.13 -10.36
N LEU A 298 -8.88 -14.30 -10.93
CA LEU A 298 -8.56 -15.47 -11.75
C LEU A 298 -8.69 -16.78 -10.94
N TYR A 299 -8.17 -16.79 -9.72
CA TYR A 299 -8.30 -17.93 -8.82
C TYR A 299 -9.77 -18.24 -8.49
N GLY A 300 -10.55 -17.20 -8.16
CA GLY A 300 -11.98 -17.34 -7.88
C GLY A 300 -12.76 -17.89 -9.07
N ALA A 301 -12.48 -17.39 -10.28
CA ALA A 301 -13.13 -17.85 -11.51
C ALA A 301 -12.82 -19.33 -11.80
N ILE A 302 -11.56 -19.76 -11.69
CA ILE A 302 -11.17 -21.15 -11.88
C ILE A 302 -11.81 -22.06 -10.83
N LYS A 303 -11.88 -21.62 -9.57
CA LYS A 303 -12.56 -22.39 -8.52
C LYS A 303 -14.06 -22.53 -8.78
N LEU A 304 -14.71 -21.46 -9.22
CA LEU A 304 -16.12 -21.49 -9.58
C LEU A 304 -16.37 -22.44 -10.76
N PHE A 305 -15.56 -22.34 -11.80
CA PHE A 305 -15.63 -23.23 -12.97
C PHE A 305 -15.49 -24.70 -12.58
N ASN A 306 -14.48 -25.04 -11.77
CA ASN A 306 -14.27 -26.42 -11.32
C ASN A 306 -15.43 -26.94 -10.47
N ARG A 307 -16.03 -26.11 -9.61
CA ARG A 307 -17.22 -26.49 -8.82
C ARG A 307 -18.43 -26.78 -9.70
N LEU A 308 -18.67 -25.92 -10.68
CA LEU A 308 -19.76 -26.10 -11.63
C LEU A 308 -19.57 -27.39 -12.42
N HIS A 309 -18.35 -27.67 -12.89
CA HIS A 309 -18.06 -28.86 -13.69
C HIS A 309 -18.06 -30.17 -12.89
N GLN A 310 -17.77 -30.14 -11.59
CA GLN A 310 -17.90 -31.31 -10.71
C GLN A 310 -19.34 -31.61 -10.29
N SER A 311 -20.28 -30.70 -10.57
CA SER A 311 -21.70 -30.83 -10.21
C SER A 311 -22.56 -31.38 -11.36
N PHE A 312 -21.95 -31.69 -12.51
CA PHE A 312 -22.54 -32.35 -13.68
C PHE A 312 -21.81 -33.67 -13.95
#